data_AF-K2D8D2-F1
#
_entry.id   AF-K2D8D2-F1
#
_cell.length_a   1.000
_cell.length_b   1.000
_cell.length_c   1.000
_cell.angle_alpha   90.00
_cell.angle_beta   90.00
_cell.angle_gamma   90.00
#
_symmetry.space_group_name_H-M   'P 1'
#
loop_
_entity.id
_entity.type
_entity.pdbx_description
1 polymer ?
#
loop_
_entity_poly.entity_id
_entity_poly.type
_entity_poly.pdbx_seq_one_letter_code
_entity_poly.pdbx_strand_id
1 'polypeptide(L)'
;MEPTSPSLLTARFEETDSYQKLLVTLINGMINSEALEDYAYSEIKEPKKTSVGVVSIKPIASYSGSHLLGIVSEVKNKSRNPLFLKPSYFYKLGVRAVALSQQTLGPSETGLLYQVIGRE
;
A
#
# COMPACT_ATOMS: atom_id res chain seq x y z
N MET A 1 -23.45 -19.55 -36.09
CA MET A 1 -22.27 -18.88 -35.50
C MET A 1 -21.53 -19.96 -34.73
N GLU A 2 -20.27 -20.23 -35.08
CA GLU A 2 -19.48 -21.20 -34.31
C GLU A 2 -19.05 -20.59 -32.97
N PRO A 3 -19.04 -21.36 -31.88
CA PRO A 3 -18.57 -20.89 -30.59
C PRO A 3 -17.07 -20.62 -30.65
N THR A 4 -16.67 -19.35 -30.51
CA THR A 4 -15.26 -18.96 -30.42
C THR A 4 -14.77 -19.21 -28.99
N SER A 5 -13.78 -20.09 -28.82
CA SER A 5 -13.13 -20.28 -27.53
C SER A 5 -12.29 -19.05 -27.16
N PRO A 6 -12.30 -18.61 -25.90
CA PRO A 6 -11.50 -17.47 -25.46
C PRO A 6 -10.01 -17.74 -25.65
N SER A 7 -9.26 -16.70 -26.04
CA SER A 7 -7.83 -16.79 -26.26
C SER A 7 -7.05 -16.78 -24.94
N LEU A 8 -5.87 -17.40 -24.92
CA LEU A 8 -4.94 -17.32 -23.79
C LEU A 8 -4.53 -15.87 -23.44
N LEU A 9 -4.61 -14.94 -24.41
CA LEU A 9 -4.35 -13.52 -24.19
C LEU A 9 -5.45 -12.86 -23.35
N THR A 10 -6.71 -13.25 -23.57
CA THR A 10 -7.86 -12.74 -22.83
C THR A 10 -7.78 -13.17 -21.35
N ALA A 11 -7.46 -14.43 -21.06
CA ALA A 11 -7.32 -14.93 -19.70
C ALA A 11 -6.21 -14.21 -18.90
N ARG A 12 -5.03 -14.00 -19.50
CA ARG A 12 -3.93 -13.26 -18.85
C ARG A 12 -4.26 -11.79 -18.57
N PHE A 13 -5.02 -11.17 -19.46
CA PHE A 13 -5.47 -9.80 -19.29
C PHE A 13 -6.48 -9.69 -18.15
N GLU A 14 -7.46 -10.59 -18.10
CA GLU A 14 -8.46 -10.67 -17.03
C GLU A 14 -7.82 -10.96 -15.66
N GLU A 15 -6.81 -11.83 -15.60
CA GLU A 15 -6.03 -12.09 -14.38
C GLU A 15 -5.27 -10.84 -13.91
N THR A 16 -4.67 -10.09 -14.83
CA THR A 16 -3.94 -8.85 -14.52
C THR A 16 -4.89 -7.76 -14.03
N ASP A 17 -6.05 -7.61 -14.68
CA ASP A 17 -7.07 -6.62 -14.30
C ASP A 17 -7.68 -6.97 -12.92
N SER A 18 -7.97 -8.25 -12.68
CA SER A 18 -8.44 -8.76 -11.39
C SER A 18 -7.43 -8.48 -10.28
N TYR A 19 -6.14 -8.71 -10.54
CA TYR A 19 -5.09 -8.44 -9.57
C TYR A 19 -4.91 -6.95 -9.28
N GLN A 20 -4.93 -6.09 -10.31
CA GLN A 20 -4.86 -4.64 -10.11
C GLN A 20 -6.06 -4.12 -9.32
N LYS A 21 -7.27 -4.59 -9.63
CA LYS A 21 -8.48 -4.28 -8.86
C LYS A 21 -8.35 -4.69 -7.40
N LEU A 22 -7.83 -5.88 -7.11
CA LEU A 22 -7.58 -6.33 -5.75
C LEU A 22 -6.63 -5.39 -5.00
N LEU A 23 -5.52 -4.97 -5.62
CA LEU A 23 -4.58 -4.03 -5.00
C LEU A 23 -5.23 -2.67 -4.69
N VAL A 24 -6.05 -2.17 -5.62
CA VAL A 24 -6.79 -0.90 -5.45
C VAL A 24 -7.82 -1.03 -4.32
N THR A 25 -8.59 -2.12 -4.28
CA THR A 25 -9.56 -2.39 -3.21
C THR A 25 -8.88 -2.42 -1.84
N LEU A 26 -7.73 -3.10 -1.73
CA LEU A 26 -6.97 -3.17 -0.48
C LEU A 26 -6.45 -1.80 -0.04
N ILE A 27 -5.90 -1.01 -0.97
CA ILE A 27 -5.45 0.37 -0.68
C ILE A 27 -6.63 1.24 -0.20
N ASN A 28 -7.78 1.17 -0.88
CA ASN A 28 -8.95 1.95 -0.52
C ASN A 28 -9.50 1.55 0.85
N GLY A 29 -9.59 0.26 1.15
CA GLY A 29 -10.01 -0.22 2.47
C GLY A 29 -9.07 0.27 3.59
N MET A 30 -7.76 0.28 3.34
CA MET A 30 -6.78 0.85 4.28
C MET A 30 -6.95 2.36 4.47
N ILE A 31 -7.21 3.11 3.41
CA ILE A 31 -7.45 4.57 3.47
C ILE A 31 -8.69 4.86 4.32
N ASN A 32 -9.76 4.09 4.12
CA ASN A 32 -11.03 4.28 4.82
C ASN A 32 -11.08 3.60 6.20
N SER A 33 -10.01 2.92 6.62
CA SER A 33 -9.98 2.11 7.85
C SER A 33 -11.11 1.07 7.93
N GLU A 34 -11.50 0.53 6.78
CA GLU A 34 -12.58 -0.47 6.67
C GLU A 34 -12.04 -1.87 6.96
N ALA A 35 -12.90 -2.74 7.52
CA ALA A 35 -12.62 -4.17 7.54
C ALA A 35 -12.76 -4.72 6.12
N LEU A 36 -11.78 -5.51 5.69
CA LEU A 36 -11.80 -6.15 4.38
C LEU A 36 -12.08 -7.64 4.57
N GLU A 37 -13.01 -8.17 3.78
CA GLU A 37 -13.34 -9.59 3.76
C GLU A 37 -12.05 -10.40 3.50
N ASP A 38 -11.86 -11.48 4.26
CA ASP A 38 -10.66 -12.34 4.23
C ASP A 38 -9.33 -11.69 4.64
N TYR A 39 -9.34 -10.48 5.21
CA TYR A 39 -8.16 -9.85 5.78
C TYR A 39 -8.30 -9.65 7.29
N ALA A 40 -7.31 -10.12 8.04
CA ALA A 40 -7.21 -9.83 9.46
C ALA A 40 -6.64 -8.42 9.68
N TYR A 41 -7.43 -7.53 10.29
CA TYR A 41 -6.97 -6.22 10.74
C TYR A 41 -6.25 -6.33 12.10
N SER A 42 -5.17 -5.58 12.28
CA SER A 42 -4.49 -5.47 13.58
C SER A 42 -3.81 -4.12 13.73
N GLU A 43 -3.99 -3.50 14.89
CA GLU A 43 -3.21 -2.33 15.31
C GLU A 43 -1.82 -2.76 15.81
N ILE A 44 -0.80 -1.99 15.42
CA ILE A 44 0.59 -2.26 15.79
C ILE A 44 0.92 -1.42 17.03
N LYS A 45 0.90 -2.05 18.20
CA LYS A 45 1.13 -1.37 19.49
C LYS A 45 2.58 -0.95 19.72
N GLU A 46 3.54 -1.74 19.23
CA GLU A 46 4.99 -1.49 19.41
C GLU A 46 5.71 -1.38 18.06
N PRO A 47 5.48 -0.30 17.30
CA PRO A 47 6.03 -0.20 15.97
C PRO A 47 7.51 0.14 15.99
N LYS A 48 8.31 -0.64 15.27
CA LYS A 48 9.71 -0.29 14.99
C LYS A 48 9.77 0.86 13.99
N LYS A 49 10.07 2.06 14.48
CA LYS A 49 10.28 3.24 13.65
C LYS A 49 11.52 3.07 12.77
N THR A 50 11.38 3.36 11.49
CA THR A 50 12.49 3.41 10.52
C THR A 50 12.66 4.82 9.98
N SER A 51 13.80 5.11 9.36
CA SER A 51 14.07 6.41 8.74
C SER A 51 14.70 6.22 7.37
N VAL A 52 14.24 7.00 6.40
CA VAL A 52 14.81 7.08 5.05
C VAL A 52 15.13 8.56 4.81
N GLY A 53 16.41 8.91 4.95
CA GLY A 53 16.84 10.31 4.98
C GLY A 53 16.11 11.14 6.04
N VAL A 54 15.46 12.23 5.60
CA VAL A 54 14.70 13.14 6.46
C VAL A 54 13.27 12.66 6.75
N VAL A 55 12.84 11.53 6.21
CA VAL A 55 11.52 10.94 6.50
C VAL A 55 11.66 9.92 7.62
N SER A 56 10.75 9.93 8.59
CA SER A 56 10.57 8.79 9.48
C SER A 56 9.26 8.07 9.22
N ILE A 57 9.31 6.74 9.25
CA ILE A 57 8.19 5.86 8.94
C ILE A 57 7.91 5.01 10.18
N LYS A 58 6.66 5.01 10.65
CA LYS A 58 6.21 4.25 11.81
C LYS A 58 4.96 3.46 11.43
N PRO A 59 5.03 2.12 11.30
CA PRO A 59 3.83 1.31 11.10
C PRO A 59 2.82 1.56 12.22
N ILE A 60 1.52 1.55 11.91
CA ILE A 60 0.45 1.74 12.91
C ILE A 60 -0.64 0.69 12.81
N ALA A 61 -0.84 0.10 11.63
CA ALA A 61 -1.80 -0.99 11.44
C ALA A 61 -1.37 -1.91 10.30
N SER A 62 -1.95 -3.12 10.28
CA SER A 62 -1.76 -4.11 9.23
C SER A 62 -3.06 -4.79 8.84
N TYR A 63 -3.14 -5.17 7.57
CA TYR A 63 -4.20 -5.97 6.97
C TYR A 63 -3.57 -7.25 6.41
N SER A 64 -3.76 -8.38 7.08
CA SER A 64 -3.10 -9.63 6.76
C SER A 64 -4.05 -10.58 6.03
N GLY A 65 -3.83 -10.77 4.74
CA GLY A 65 -4.46 -11.83 3.94
C GLY A 65 -3.53 -13.02 3.72
N SER A 66 -3.99 -13.99 2.93
CA SER A 66 -3.22 -15.19 2.59
C SER A 66 -1.96 -14.87 1.78
N HIS A 67 -2.08 -14.05 0.75
CA HIS A 67 -0.98 -13.73 -0.19
C HIS A 67 -0.49 -12.28 -0.11
N LEU A 68 -1.29 -11.39 0.48
CA LEU A 68 -1.00 -9.97 0.55
C LEU A 68 -1.02 -9.47 2.00
N LEU A 69 -0.12 -8.54 2.28
CA LEU A 69 -0.04 -7.81 3.54
C LEU A 69 -0.16 -6.32 3.25
N GLY A 70 -1.25 -5.71 3.72
CA GLY A 70 -1.40 -4.27 3.81
C GLY A 70 -0.73 -3.73 5.07
N ILE A 71 0.03 -2.65 4.95
CA ILE A 71 0.63 -1.93 6.08
C ILE A 71 0.26 -0.45 5.97
N VAL A 72 -0.32 0.08 7.04
CA VAL A 72 -0.53 1.52 7.21
C VAL A 72 0.57 2.05 8.12
N SER A 73 1.25 3.11 7.69
CA SER A 73 2.32 3.75 8.44
C SER A 73 2.12 5.26 8.50
N GLU A 74 2.46 5.86 9.64
CA GLU A 74 2.73 7.29 9.72
C GLU A 74 4.05 7.60 9.01
N VAL A 75 4.05 8.62 8.17
CA VAL A 75 5.24 9.20 7.56
C VAL A 75 5.40 10.64 8.00
N LYS A 76 6.53 10.95 8.63
CA LYS A 76 6.80 12.28 9.18
C LYS A 76 8.01 12.92 8.50
N ASN A 77 7.85 14.16 8.05
CA ASN A 77 8.94 15.02 7.62
C ASN A 77 9.71 15.50 8.86
N LYS A 78 10.97 15.10 9.02
CA LYS A 78 11.84 15.55 10.14
C LYS A 78 12.60 16.84 9.82
N SER A 79 12.48 17.37 8.61
CA SER A 79 13.16 18.58 8.20
C SER A 79 12.37 19.84 8.58
N ARG A 80 13.04 21.00 8.46
CA ARG A 80 12.43 22.32 8.65
C ARG A 80 11.83 22.92 7.37
N ASN A 81 11.90 22.20 6.26
CA ASN A 81 11.43 22.64 4.95
C ASN A 81 10.27 21.73 4.48
N PRO A 82 9.37 22.21 3.62
CA PRO A 82 8.43 21.34 2.93
C PRO A 82 9.16 20.24 2.17
N LEU A 83 8.59 19.04 2.18
CA LEU A 83 9.15 17.85 1.55
C LEU A 83 8.12 17.25 0.59
N PHE A 84 8.52 17.10 -0.67
CA PHE A 84 7.74 16.38 -1.67
C PHE A 84 8.12 14.90 -1.68
N LEU A 85 7.14 14.04 -1.44
CA LEU A 85 7.21 12.59 -1.42
C LEU A 85 6.60 12.01 -2.69
N LYS A 86 7.36 11.13 -3.35
CA LYS A 86 6.85 10.30 -4.45
C LYS A 86 6.56 8.89 -3.92
N PRO A 87 5.46 8.24 -4.34
CA PRO A 87 5.21 6.84 -3.99
C PRO A 87 6.39 5.90 -4.31
N SER A 88 7.13 6.19 -5.39
CA SER A 88 8.32 5.43 -5.81
C SER A 88 9.41 5.32 -4.74
N TYR A 89 9.51 6.26 -3.80
CA TYR A 89 10.51 6.22 -2.72
C TYR A 89 10.27 5.09 -1.72
N PHE A 90 9.06 4.53 -1.69
CA PHE A 90 8.66 3.48 -0.77
C PHE A 90 8.54 2.10 -1.45
N TYR A 91 8.85 2.00 -2.74
CA TYR A 91 8.97 0.71 -3.41
C TYR A 91 10.28 0.03 -3.03
N LYS A 92 10.16 -1.21 -2.58
CA LYS A 92 11.25 -2.16 -2.31
C LYS A 92 10.81 -3.54 -2.80
N LEU A 93 11.75 -4.49 -2.84
CA LEU A 93 11.43 -5.86 -3.24
C LEU A 93 10.22 -6.39 -2.44
N GLY A 94 9.24 -6.96 -3.15
CA GLY A 94 7.99 -7.47 -2.57
C GLY A 94 6.84 -6.45 -2.46
N VAL A 95 7.09 -5.14 -2.53
CA VAL A 95 6.01 -4.14 -2.54
C VAL A 95 5.29 -4.15 -3.89
N ARG A 96 3.96 -4.32 -3.84
CA ARG A 96 3.07 -4.44 -5.00
C ARG A 96 2.27 -3.16 -5.28
N ALA A 97 1.93 -2.41 -4.23
CA ALA A 97 1.27 -1.11 -4.36
C ALA A 97 1.70 -0.16 -3.24
N VAL A 98 1.68 1.14 -3.53
CA VAL A 98 1.96 2.22 -2.59
C VAL A 98 0.99 3.37 -2.83
N ALA A 99 0.43 3.92 -1.75
CA ALA A 99 -0.28 5.19 -1.77
C ALA A 99 0.19 6.09 -0.62
N LEU A 100 0.01 7.40 -0.80
CA LEU A 100 0.29 8.42 0.20
C LEU A 100 -0.99 9.23 0.42
N SER A 101 -1.31 9.59 1.67
CA SER A 101 -2.44 10.49 1.93
C SER A 101 -2.24 11.88 1.31
N GLN A 102 -0.98 12.30 1.22
CA GLN A 102 -0.55 13.54 0.58
C GLN A 102 0.89 13.42 0.09
N GLN A 103 1.20 14.06 -1.02
CA GLN A 103 2.55 14.04 -1.59
C GLN A 103 3.44 15.16 -1.04
N THR A 104 2.88 16.18 -0.40
CA THR A 104 3.66 17.26 0.22
C THR A 104 3.45 17.23 1.72
N LEU A 105 4.54 17.13 2.47
CA LEU A 105 4.56 17.30 3.91
C LEU A 105 5.28 18.61 4.24
N GLY A 106 4.59 19.54 4.88
CA GLY A 106 5.18 20.70 5.51
C GLY A 106 6.22 20.33 6.59
N PRO A 107 6.93 21.33 7.13
CA PRO A 107 7.91 21.12 8.18
C PRO A 107 7.31 20.39 9.39
N SER A 108 7.95 19.31 9.85
CA SER A 108 7.46 18.49 10.97
C SER A 108 6.08 17.83 10.77
N GLU A 109 5.46 17.96 9.59
CA GLU A 109 4.15 17.40 9.29
C GLU A 109 4.21 15.87 9.19
N THR A 110 3.08 15.23 9.53
CA THR A 110 2.88 13.79 9.43
C THR A 110 1.72 13.51 8.47
N GLY A 111 1.92 12.56 7.57
CA GLY A 111 0.87 11.98 6.73
C GLY A 111 0.85 10.46 6.87
N LEU A 112 0.07 9.81 6.01
CA LEU A 112 -0.05 8.35 5.97
C LEU A 112 0.57 7.78 4.69
N LEU A 113 1.18 6.62 4.86
CA LEU A 113 1.72 5.75 3.83
C LEU A 113 0.99 4.41 3.90
N TYR A 114 0.48 3.99 2.76
CA TYR A 114 -0.20 2.71 2.58
C TYR A 114 0.65 1.85 1.66
N GLN A 115 0.98 0.63 2.09
CA GLN A 115 1.76 -0.31 1.29
C GLN A 115 1.06 -1.66 1.22
N VAL A 116 1.03 -2.25 0.03
CA VAL A 116 0.66 -3.66 -0.16
C VAL A 116 1.92 -4.44 -0.50
N ILE A 117 2.16 -5.52 0.23
CA ILE A 117 3.35 -6.36 0.12
C ILE A 117 2.90 -7.78 -0.22
N GLY A 118 3.53 -8.40 -1.23
CA GLY A 118 3.33 -9.81 -1.52
C GLY A 118 4.04 -10.70 -0.49
N ARG A 119 3.37 -11.75 -0.03
CA ARG A 119 3.97 -12.84 0.74
C ARG A 119 4.49 -13.89 -0.25
N GLU A 120 5.68 -14.40 0.02
CA GLU A 120 6.23 -15.57 -0.68
C GLU A 120 5.55 -16.85 -0.17
#